data_AF-A0A543PEH0-F1
#
_entry.id   AF-A0A543PEH0-F1
#
_cell.length_a   1.000
_cell.length_b   1.000
_cell.length_c   1.000
_cell.angle_alpha   90.00
_cell.angle_beta   90.00
_cell.angle_gamma   90.00
#
_symmetry.space_group_name_H-M   'P 1'
#
loop_
_entity.id
_entity.type
_entity.pdbx_description
1 polymer ?
#
loop_
_entity_poly.entity_id
_entity_poly.type
_entity_poly.pdbx_seq_one_letter_code
_entity_poly.pdbx_strand_id
1 'polypeptide(L)'
;MADLGSRPVLLSASFPSGRRGERFAPYDADAVADAVTALVAAVFAANGRIVFGGHPTITPLVLRMAADHAAQQAVSVYQSEEFRDLITEPTRELERLGFGTIVSTPRGRDLSESLALMRHMMVERNTDMVGALFVGGMEGIADEYALVGELRPTLARLPLTAPGGAAARLDPIGGTRRPLPPELADWLRSPRYPLTAARIVRFLSET
;
A
#
# COMPACT_ATOMS: atom_id res chain seq x y z
N MET A 1 19.57 5.29 11.44
CA MET A 1 18.48 5.51 10.46
C MET A 1 17.45 4.42 10.70
N ALA A 2 16.16 4.65 10.44
CA ALA A 2 15.17 3.56 10.52
C ALA A 2 15.54 2.48 9.48
N ASP A 3 15.42 1.22 9.84
CA ASP A 3 15.72 0.07 8.97
C ASP A 3 14.60 -0.97 9.12
N LEU A 4 13.97 -1.31 8.01
CA LEU A 4 12.91 -2.31 7.93
C LEU A 4 13.48 -3.70 7.68
N GLY A 5 14.77 -3.86 7.42
CA GLY A 5 15.45 -5.16 7.32
C GLY A 5 14.92 -6.02 6.18
N SER A 6 14.63 -5.39 5.04
CA SER A 6 13.98 -5.99 3.86
C SER A 6 12.59 -6.57 4.15
N ARG A 7 11.95 -6.22 5.27
CA ARG A 7 10.58 -6.67 5.56
C ARG A 7 9.56 -5.93 4.68
N PRO A 8 8.47 -6.60 4.26
CA PRO A 8 7.48 -6.00 3.38
C PRO A 8 6.54 -5.05 4.14
N VAL A 9 6.07 -4.06 3.41
CA VAL A 9 4.99 -3.15 3.78
C VAL A 9 3.93 -3.24 2.70
N LEU A 10 2.69 -3.54 3.09
CA LEU A 10 1.57 -3.53 2.15
C LEU A 10 1.19 -2.10 1.83
N LEU A 11 0.99 -1.80 0.55
CA LEU A 11 0.47 -0.53 0.06
C LEU A 11 -0.90 -0.75 -0.59
N SER A 12 -1.96 -0.36 0.11
CA SER A 12 -3.31 -0.29 -0.41
C SER A 12 -3.60 1.15 -0.83
N ALA A 13 -3.60 1.41 -2.13
CA ALA A 13 -3.82 2.75 -2.65
C ALA A 13 -4.54 2.74 -3.99
N SER A 14 -5.34 3.78 -4.22
CA SER A 14 -5.89 4.13 -5.53
C SER A 14 -6.43 5.55 -5.50
N PHE A 15 -6.75 6.10 -6.66
CA PHE A 15 -7.39 7.41 -6.77
C PHE A 15 -8.90 7.17 -6.85
N PRO A 16 -9.71 7.81 -5.99
CA PRO A 16 -11.16 7.82 -6.20
C PRO A 16 -11.47 8.40 -7.58
N SER A 17 -12.38 7.76 -8.33
CA SER A 17 -12.66 8.17 -9.72
C SER A 17 -14.09 7.88 -10.16
N GLY A 18 -14.56 8.66 -11.13
CA GLY A 18 -15.92 8.58 -11.70
C GLY A 18 -17.03 8.78 -10.66
N ARG A 19 -18.27 8.40 -11.03
CA ARG A 19 -19.44 8.50 -10.14
C ARG A 19 -19.32 7.71 -8.84
N ARG A 20 -18.49 6.65 -8.83
CA ARG A 20 -18.20 5.88 -7.60
C ARG A 20 -17.32 6.68 -6.66
N GLY A 21 -16.31 7.38 -7.18
CA GLY A 21 -15.41 8.23 -6.42
C GLY A 21 -16.12 9.37 -5.69
N GLU A 22 -17.19 9.92 -6.25
CA GLU A 22 -18.01 10.96 -5.59
C GLU A 22 -18.51 10.54 -4.21
N ARG A 23 -18.81 9.25 -4.01
CA ARG A 23 -19.24 8.69 -2.71
C ARG A 23 -18.15 8.74 -1.65
N PHE A 24 -16.90 8.93 -2.05
CA PHE A 24 -15.71 8.99 -1.20
C PHE A 24 -15.15 10.41 -1.08
N ALA A 25 -15.87 11.42 -1.60
CA ALA A 25 -15.55 12.81 -1.34
C ALA A 25 -15.63 13.14 0.17
N PRO A 26 -14.82 14.10 0.65
CA PRO A 26 -13.77 14.81 -0.10
C PRO A 26 -12.52 13.94 -0.32
N TYR A 27 -11.83 14.19 -1.43
CA TYR A 27 -10.49 13.65 -1.72
C TYR A 27 -9.72 14.61 -2.61
N ASP A 28 -8.39 14.52 -2.54
CA ASP A 28 -7.48 15.29 -3.38
C ASP A 28 -6.54 14.30 -4.09
N ALA A 29 -6.60 14.28 -5.42
CA ALA A 29 -5.81 13.37 -6.24
C ALA A 29 -4.30 13.66 -6.14
N ASP A 30 -3.91 14.93 -6.14
CA ASP A 30 -2.51 15.32 -6.02
C ASP A 30 -1.97 14.93 -4.65
N ALA A 31 -2.78 15.14 -3.59
CA ALA A 31 -2.47 14.69 -2.25
C ALA A 31 -2.31 13.16 -2.14
N VAL A 32 -3.12 12.37 -2.86
CA VAL A 32 -2.96 10.91 -2.92
C VAL A 32 -1.63 10.55 -3.58
N ALA A 33 -1.29 11.19 -4.70
CA ALA A 33 -0.03 10.96 -5.41
C ALA A 33 1.18 11.31 -4.54
N ASP A 34 1.15 12.46 -3.86
CA ASP A 34 2.21 12.92 -2.95
C ASP A 34 2.37 11.99 -1.75
N ALA A 35 1.26 11.58 -1.14
CA ALA A 35 1.27 10.63 -0.02
C ALA A 35 1.87 9.29 -0.42
N VAL A 36 1.43 8.70 -1.53
CA VAL A 36 1.96 7.43 -2.05
C VAL A 36 3.45 7.55 -2.34
N THR A 37 3.85 8.62 -3.05
CA THR A 37 5.25 8.87 -3.40
C THR A 37 6.13 8.96 -2.14
N ALA A 38 5.70 9.76 -1.15
CA ALA A 38 6.43 9.93 0.09
C ALA A 38 6.56 8.63 0.90
N LEU A 39 5.49 7.83 0.99
CA LEU A 39 5.50 6.55 1.70
C LEU A 39 6.44 5.55 1.04
N VAL A 40 6.34 5.40 -0.29
CA VAL A 40 7.18 4.45 -1.04
C VAL A 40 8.65 4.85 -0.94
N ALA A 41 8.97 6.14 -1.13
CA ALA A 41 10.34 6.65 -0.97
C ALA A 41 10.90 6.37 0.44
N ALA A 42 10.09 6.62 1.49
CA ALA A 42 10.52 6.38 2.86
C ALA A 42 10.73 4.88 3.15
N VAL A 43 9.88 4.01 2.62
CA VAL A 43 10.04 2.55 2.77
C VAL A 43 11.33 2.08 2.11
N PHE A 44 11.61 2.51 0.87
CA PHE A 44 12.85 2.13 0.18
C PHE A 44 14.10 2.72 0.86
N ALA A 45 14.05 3.98 1.30
CA ALA A 45 15.16 4.60 2.03
C ALA A 45 15.50 3.89 3.35
N ALA A 46 14.53 3.18 3.94
CA ALA A 46 14.70 2.37 5.13
C ALA A 46 14.85 0.88 4.81
N ASN A 47 15.32 0.52 3.61
CA ASN A 47 15.57 -0.88 3.23
C ASN A 47 14.32 -1.78 3.41
N GLY A 48 13.13 -1.25 3.15
CA GLY A 48 11.88 -2.02 3.14
C GLY A 48 11.46 -2.44 1.74
N ARG A 49 10.50 -3.37 1.68
CA ARG A 49 9.87 -3.80 0.43
C ARG A 49 8.42 -3.34 0.33
N ILE A 50 7.91 -3.12 -0.88
CA ILE A 50 6.52 -2.79 -1.15
C ILE A 50 5.80 -4.01 -1.71
N VAL A 51 4.62 -4.32 -1.14
CA VAL A 51 3.72 -5.35 -1.64
C VAL A 51 2.37 -4.71 -1.97
N PHE A 52 1.87 -4.87 -3.20
CA PHE A 52 0.58 -4.29 -3.60
C PHE A 52 -0.05 -5.01 -4.80
N GLY A 53 -1.30 -4.66 -5.11
CA GLY A 53 -2.10 -5.28 -6.17
C GLY A 53 -1.95 -4.70 -7.58
N GLY A 54 -0.87 -3.94 -7.87
CA GLY A 54 -0.59 -3.49 -9.24
C GLY A 54 -1.55 -2.45 -9.82
N HIS A 55 -2.24 -1.66 -8.98
CA HIS A 55 -3.25 -0.71 -9.45
C HIS A 55 -2.69 0.24 -10.54
N PRO A 56 -3.33 0.37 -11.73
CA PRO A 56 -2.78 1.08 -12.89
C PRO A 56 -2.28 2.50 -12.64
N THR A 57 -2.90 3.21 -11.72
CA THR A 57 -2.54 4.60 -11.36
C THR A 57 -1.50 4.70 -10.24
N ILE A 58 -1.26 3.64 -9.48
CA ILE A 58 -0.28 3.59 -8.38
C ILE A 58 1.06 3.04 -8.86
N THR A 59 1.04 2.01 -9.72
CA THR A 59 2.26 1.37 -10.23
C THR A 59 3.27 2.35 -10.84
N PRO A 60 2.88 3.40 -11.61
CA PRO A 60 3.84 4.38 -12.12
C PRO A 60 4.61 5.13 -11.02
N LEU A 61 3.94 5.44 -9.89
CA LEU A 61 4.58 6.12 -8.76
C LEU A 61 5.57 5.18 -8.05
N VAL A 62 5.18 3.91 -7.87
CA VAL A 62 6.06 2.88 -7.29
C VAL A 62 7.28 2.64 -8.15
N LEU A 63 7.10 2.50 -9.47
CA LEU A 63 8.18 2.34 -10.44
C LEU A 63 9.17 3.51 -10.36
N ARG A 64 8.67 4.75 -10.38
CA ARG A 64 9.51 5.94 -10.30
C ARG A 64 10.35 5.93 -9.03
N MET A 65 9.74 5.67 -7.88
CA MET A 65 10.47 5.65 -6.60
C MET A 65 11.45 4.48 -6.51
N ALA A 66 11.13 3.32 -7.09
CA ALA A 66 12.07 2.21 -7.14
C ALA A 66 13.31 2.55 -7.97
N ALA A 67 13.12 3.26 -9.09
CA ALA A 67 14.22 3.75 -9.93
C ALA A 67 15.05 4.84 -9.23
N ASP A 68 14.39 5.86 -8.66
CA ASP A 68 15.06 6.97 -7.97
C ASP A 68 15.91 6.50 -6.78
N HIS A 69 15.50 5.40 -6.12
CA HIS A 69 16.22 4.79 -4.99
C HIS A 69 17.11 3.60 -5.36
N ALA A 70 17.16 3.20 -6.64
CA ALA A 70 17.80 1.96 -7.09
C ALA A 70 17.38 0.72 -6.27
N ALA A 71 16.10 0.65 -5.88
CA ALA A 71 15.54 -0.36 -4.99
C ALA A 71 15.29 -1.69 -5.73
N GLN A 72 16.37 -2.43 -5.99
CA GLN A 72 16.32 -3.72 -6.69
C GLN A 72 15.56 -4.77 -5.88
N GLN A 73 14.74 -5.58 -6.56
CA GLN A 73 13.98 -6.68 -5.97
C GLN A 73 13.12 -6.27 -4.76
N ALA A 74 12.75 -5.00 -4.67
CA ALA A 74 12.07 -4.42 -3.52
C ALA A 74 10.55 -4.36 -3.67
N VAL A 75 9.99 -4.78 -4.81
CA VAL A 75 8.55 -4.69 -5.11
C VAL A 75 7.96 -6.07 -5.43
N SER A 76 6.82 -6.40 -4.85
CA SER A 76 6.00 -7.56 -5.25
C SER A 76 4.63 -7.09 -5.69
N VAL A 77 4.29 -7.35 -6.95
CA VAL A 77 3.01 -6.98 -7.56
C VAL A 77 2.13 -8.21 -7.64
N TYR A 78 1.09 -8.28 -6.82
CA TYR A 78 0.12 -9.36 -6.89
C TYR A 78 -0.90 -9.05 -7.98
N GLN A 79 -1.03 -9.97 -8.94
CA GLN A 79 -1.91 -9.80 -10.09
C GLN A 79 -2.75 -11.05 -10.30
N SER A 80 -4.07 -10.92 -10.39
CA SER A 80 -4.93 -12.04 -10.78
C SER A 80 -4.81 -12.35 -12.27
N GLU A 81 -4.89 -13.63 -12.59
CA GLU A 81 -5.04 -14.13 -13.96
C GLU A 81 -6.27 -13.55 -14.66
N GLU A 82 -7.29 -13.10 -13.92
CA GLU A 82 -8.42 -12.29 -14.46
C GLU A 82 -7.94 -11.02 -15.18
N PHE A 83 -6.81 -10.46 -14.74
CA PHE A 83 -6.25 -9.20 -15.24
C PHE A 83 -4.97 -9.39 -16.06
N ARG A 84 -4.67 -10.61 -16.54
CA ARG A 84 -3.46 -10.93 -17.31
C ARG A 84 -3.25 -9.96 -18.48
N ASP A 85 -4.33 -9.71 -19.23
CA ASP A 85 -4.28 -8.86 -20.43
C ASP A 85 -4.36 -7.36 -20.10
N LEU A 86 -4.57 -7.02 -18.83
CA LEU A 86 -4.66 -5.65 -18.31
C LEU A 86 -3.41 -5.21 -17.54
N ILE A 87 -2.36 -6.04 -17.50
CA ILE A 87 -1.06 -5.67 -16.92
C ILE A 87 -0.49 -4.50 -17.71
N THR A 88 -0.35 -3.36 -17.03
CA THR A 88 0.11 -2.10 -17.61
C THR A 88 1.61 -2.12 -17.91
N GLU A 89 2.04 -1.28 -18.85
CA GLU A 89 3.46 -1.14 -19.19
C GLU A 89 4.34 -0.79 -17.98
N PRO A 90 3.97 0.15 -17.08
CA PRO A 90 4.73 0.41 -15.86
C PRO A 90 4.89 -0.83 -14.96
N THR A 91 3.92 -1.74 -14.96
CA THR A 91 4.00 -2.99 -14.18
C THR A 91 5.00 -3.97 -14.82
N ARG A 92 5.00 -4.06 -16.15
CA ARG A 92 6.00 -4.87 -16.89
C ARG A 92 7.40 -4.29 -16.74
N GLU A 93 7.52 -2.97 -16.75
CA GLU A 93 8.77 -2.26 -16.61
C GLU A 93 9.41 -2.46 -15.23
N LEU A 94 8.61 -2.49 -14.15
CA LEU A 94 9.07 -2.85 -12.80
C LEU A 94 9.82 -4.20 -12.80
N GLU A 95 9.27 -5.20 -13.47
CA GLU A 95 9.87 -6.53 -13.57
C GLU A 95 11.07 -6.54 -14.52
N ARG A 96 10.94 -5.93 -15.69
CA ARG A 96 12.00 -5.86 -16.71
C ARG A 96 13.27 -5.17 -16.22
N LEU A 97 13.12 -4.14 -15.40
CA LEU A 97 14.24 -3.39 -14.81
C LEU A 97 14.77 -4.01 -13.50
N GLY A 98 14.19 -5.12 -13.03
CA GLY A 98 14.64 -5.82 -11.82
C GLY A 98 14.22 -5.20 -10.49
N PHE A 99 13.36 -4.18 -10.51
CA PHE A 99 12.85 -3.54 -9.29
C PHE A 99 11.83 -4.41 -8.53
N GLY A 100 11.13 -5.29 -9.22
CA GLY A 100 10.15 -6.17 -8.59
C GLY A 100 9.80 -7.41 -9.39
N THR A 101 8.83 -8.15 -8.89
CA THR A 101 8.31 -9.37 -9.52
C THR A 101 6.80 -9.36 -9.54
N ILE A 102 6.21 -9.84 -10.64
CA ILE A 102 4.78 -10.05 -10.75
C ILE A 102 4.44 -11.43 -10.19
N VAL A 103 3.66 -11.45 -9.10
CA VAL A 103 3.16 -12.67 -8.46
C VAL A 103 1.77 -12.95 -9.01
N SER A 104 1.68 -13.92 -9.92
CA SER A 104 0.39 -14.36 -10.46
C SER A 104 -0.45 -15.08 -9.40
N THR A 105 -1.76 -14.83 -9.44
CA THR A 105 -2.77 -15.41 -8.56
C THR A 105 -3.92 -16.01 -9.39
N PRO A 106 -4.51 -17.16 -9.00
CA PRO A 106 -5.54 -17.81 -9.80
C PRO A 106 -6.76 -16.94 -10.08
N ARG A 107 -7.44 -17.26 -11.19
CA ARG A 107 -8.76 -16.71 -11.51
C ARG A 107 -9.82 -17.40 -10.65
N GLY A 108 -10.70 -16.61 -10.04
CA GLY A 108 -11.92 -17.11 -9.40
C GLY A 108 -13.04 -17.39 -10.41
N ARG A 109 -14.24 -17.71 -9.90
CA ARG A 109 -15.45 -17.88 -10.72
C ARG A 109 -15.94 -16.56 -11.31
N ASP A 110 -15.66 -15.45 -10.61
CA ASP A 110 -15.97 -14.10 -11.04
C ASP A 110 -14.87 -13.10 -10.63
N LEU A 111 -15.05 -11.85 -11.02
CA LEU A 111 -14.13 -10.75 -10.72
C LEU A 111 -13.96 -10.51 -9.21
N SER A 112 -15.04 -10.65 -8.45
CA SER A 112 -15.03 -10.42 -7.00
C SER A 112 -14.20 -11.50 -6.29
N GLU A 113 -14.43 -12.76 -6.65
CA GLU A 113 -13.66 -13.89 -6.12
C GLU A 113 -12.19 -13.83 -6.55
N SER A 114 -11.91 -13.43 -7.79
CA SER A 114 -10.53 -13.24 -8.28
C SER A 114 -9.77 -12.17 -7.46
N LEU A 115 -10.42 -11.04 -7.17
CA LEU A 115 -9.86 -10.00 -6.31
C LEU A 115 -9.69 -10.47 -4.87
N ALA A 116 -10.67 -11.19 -4.32
CA ALA A 116 -10.59 -11.72 -2.95
C ALA A 116 -9.43 -12.71 -2.79
N LEU A 117 -9.27 -13.66 -3.72
CA LEU A 117 -8.16 -14.62 -3.74
C LEU A 117 -6.80 -13.91 -3.85
N MET A 118 -6.70 -12.92 -4.73
CA MET A 118 -5.48 -12.13 -4.90
C MET A 118 -5.10 -11.40 -3.62
N ARG A 119 -6.05 -10.70 -2.99
CA ARG A 119 -5.84 -9.97 -1.73
C ARG A 119 -5.49 -10.91 -0.58
N HIS A 120 -6.15 -12.07 -0.48
CA HIS A 120 -5.86 -13.07 0.54
C HIS A 120 -4.41 -13.54 0.44
N MET A 121 -3.98 -13.99 -0.74
CA MET A 121 -2.61 -14.44 -0.93
C MET A 121 -1.57 -13.34 -0.75
N MET A 122 -1.91 -12.10 -1.11
CA MET A 122 -1.04 -10.94 -0.87
C MET A 122 -0.73 -10.77 0.62
N VAL A 123 -1.72 -10.94 1.49
CA VAL A 123 -1.53 -10.81 2.95
C VAL A 123 -0.95 -12.08 3.57
N GLU A 124 -1.44 -13.25 3.16
CA GLU A 124 -1.09 -14.56 3.72
C GLU A 124 0.37 -14.95 3.41
N ARG A 125 0.83 -14.75 2.17
CA ARG A 125 2.19 -15.16 1.77
C ARG A 125 3.30 -14.26 2.32
N ASN A 126 2.97 -13.08 2.84
CA ASN A 126 3.93 -12.10 3.37
C ASN A 126 3.92 -12.11 4.90
N THR A 127 4.26 -13.25 5.50
CA THR A 127 4.19 -13.49 6.96
C THR A 127 5.13 -12.60 7.80
N ASP A 128 6.16 -12.02 7.19
CA ASP A 128 7.15 -11.13 7.80
C ASP A 128 6.82 -9.64 7.66
N MET A 129 5.66 -9.30 7.08
CA MET A 129 5.19 -7.91 6.93
C MET A 129 5.16 -7.15 8.25
N VAL A 130 5.56 -5.87 8.20
CA VAL A 130 5.65 -4.99 9.38
C VAL A 130 4.50 -4.00 9.49
N GLY A 131 3.84 -3.68 8.38
CA GLY A 131 2.68 -2.81 8.39
C GLY A 131 1.92 -2.80 7.07
N ALA A 132 0.70 -2.28 7.12
CA ALA A 132 -0.14 -1.99 5.96
C ALA A 132 -0.49 -0.50 5.94
N LEU A 133 -0.29 0.13 4.79
CA LEU A 133 -0.52 1.55 4.54
C LEU A 133 -1.71 1.71 3.60
N PHE A 134 -2.63 2.61 3.94
CA PHE A 134 -3.86 2.84 3.16
C PHE A 134 -3.95 4.30 2.74
N VAL A 135 -4.12 4.57 1.45
CA VAL A 135 -4.14 5.94 0.90
C VAL A 135 -5.25 6.10 -0.14
N GLY A 136 -6.12 7.10 0.08
CA GLY A 136 -7.18 7.47 -0.86
C GLY A 136 -8.19 6.34 -1.09
N GLY A 137 -8.43 6.04 -2.37
CA GLY A 137 -9.20 4.93 -2.89
C GLY A 137 -10.69 4.89 -2.56
N MET A 138 -11.30 3.76 -2.91
CA MET A 138 -12.74 3.49 -2.80
C MET A 138 -12.99 2.21 -1.97
N GLU A 139 -14.05 1.45 -2.24
CA GLU A 139 -14.45 0.27 -1.45
C GLU A 139 -13.31 -0.74 -1.23
N GLY A 140 -12.46 -0.96 -2.23
CA GLY A 140 -11.37 -1.93 -2.16
C GLY A 140 -10.34 -1.67 -1.05
N ILE A 141 -10.16 -0.41 -0.64
CA ILE A 141 -9.27 -0.06 0.47
C ILE A 141 -9.84 -0.57 1.79
N ALA A 142 -11.16 -0.47 1.99
CA ALA A 142 -11.82 -0.97 3.18
C ALA A 142 -11.80 -2.51 3.22
N ASP A 143 -11.98 -3.17 2.07
CA ASP A 143 -11.86 -4.62 1.96
C ASP A 143 -10.47 -5.11 2.39
N GLU A 144 -9.41 -4.48 1.87
CA GLU A 144 -8.03 -4.83 2.20
C GLU A 144 -7.70 -4.51 3.67
N TYR A 145 -8.21 -3.40 4.20
CA TYR A 145 -8.04 -3.06 5.62
C TYR A 145 -8.67 -4.12 6.52
N ALA A 146 -9.90 -4.54 6.23
CA ALA A 146 -10.61 -5.57 6.98
C ALA A 146 -9.90 -6.92 6.89
N LEU A 147 -9.47 -7.31 5.69
CA LEU A 147 -8.75 -8.57 5.44
C LEU A 147 -7.41 -8.63 6.20
N VAL A 148 -6.63 -7.53 6.20
CA VAL A 148 -5.42 -7.44 7.03
C VAL A 148 -5.78 -7.56 8.51
N GLY A 149 -6.91 -6.97 8.93
CA GLY A 149 -7.46 -7.11 10.28
C GLY A 149 -7.74 -8.54 10.71
N GLU A 150 -8.34 -9.31 9.81
CA GLU A 150 -8.70 -10.70 10.03
C GLU A 150 -7.47 -11.62 10.02
N LEU A 151 -6.65 -11.54 8.97
CA LEU A 151 -5.53 -12.46 8.79
C LEU A 151 -4.33 -12.11 9.66
N ARG A 152 -4.12 -10.82 9.94
CA ARG A 152 -2.93 -10.29 10.62
C ARG A 152 -3.35 -9.28 11.70
N PRO A 153 -4.10 -9.72 12.74
CA PRO A 153 -4.67 -8.82 13.75
C PRO A 153 -3.60 -8.01 14.51
N THR A 154 -2.38 -8.55 14.60
CA THR A 154 -1.25 -7.91 15.29
C THR A 154 -0.50 -6.88 14.44
N LEU A 155 -0.78 -6.80 13.14
CA LEU A 155 -0.08 -5.92 12.20
C LEU A 155 -0.60 -4.48 12.31
N ALA A 156 0.31 -3.52 12.20
CA ALA A 156 -0.06 -2.12 12.11
C ALA A 156 -0.88 -1.86 10.81
N ARG A 157 -2.02 -1.20 10.95
CA ARG A 157 -2.88 -0.76 9.84
C ARG A 157 -3.00 0.76 9.91
N LEU A 158 -2.34 1.45 8.98
CA LEU A 158 -2.11 2.89 9.06
C LEU A 158 -2.72 3.60 7.84
N PRO A 159 -4.01 3.98 7.90
CA PRO A 159 -4.62 4.85 6.90
C PRO A 159 -4.09 6.28 7.04
N LEU A 160 -3.68 6.87 5.92
CA LEU A 160 -3.44 8.32 5.83
C LEU A 160 -4.75 8.99 5.46
N THR A 161 -5.24 9.84 6.35
CA THR A 161 -6.57 10.44 6.20
C THR A 161 -6.52 11.78 5.47
N ALA A 162 -5.38 12.47 5.47
CA ALA A 162 -5.24 13.80 4.86
C ALA A 162 -5.59 13.85 3.35
N PRO A 163 -5.22 12.83 2.53
CA PRO A 163 -5.63 12.82 1.11
C PRO A 163 -7.14 12.61 0.87
N GLY A 164 -7.90 12.24 1.90
CA GLY A 164 -9.33 11.91 1.77
C GLY A 164 -9.58 10.50 1.22
N GLY A 165 -10.75 10.31 0.60
CA GLY A 165 -11.15 9.02 0.02
C GLY A 165 -11.61 8.01 1.07
N ALA A 166 -11.62 6.72 0.69
CA ALA A 166 -11.99 5.64 1.59
C ALA A 166 -11.05 5.52 2.80
N ALA A 167 -9.75 5.73 2.61
CA ALA A 167 -8.75 5.67 3.68
C ALA A 167 -9.07 6.65 4.83
N ALA A 168 -9.64 7.82 4.54
CA ALA A 168 -10.00 8.81 5.56
C ALA A 168 -11.15 8.37 6.49
N ARG A 169 -11.84 7.27 6.17
CA ARG A 169 -12.94 6.70 6.96
C ARG A 169 -12.50 5.52 7.83
N LEU A 170 -11.21 5.19 7.83
CA LEU A 170 -10.64 4.05 8.54
C LEU A 170 -9.89 4.52 9.79
N ASP A 171 -9.94 3.70 10.84
CA ASP A 171 -9.21 3.99 12.07
C ASP A 171 -7.79 3.41 12.03
N PRO A 172 -6.78 4.16 12.49
CA PRO A 172 -5.42 3.65 12.55
C PRO A 172 -5.23 2.72 13.75
N ILE A 173 -4.50 1.62 13.53
CA ILE A 173 -4.19 0.60 14.54
C ILE A 173 -2.69 0.33 14.52
N GLY A 174 -2.01 0.44 15.67
CA GLY A 174 -0.56 0.23 15.78
C GLY A 174 -0.14 -1.25 15.78
N GLY A 175 -1.10 -2.16 15.96
CA GLY A 175 -0.85 -3.59 16.16
C GLY A 175 -0.79 -3.95 17.65
N THR A 176 -0.79 -5.25 17.96
CA THR A 176 -0.78 -5.73 19.36
C THR A 176 0.60 -5.67 19.99
N ARG A 177 1.67 -5.71 19.19
CA ARG A 177 3.06 -5.62 19.68
C ARG A 177 3.44 -4.20 20.10
N ARG A 178 2.84 -3.20 19.47
CA ARG A 178 3.11 -1.79 19.75
C ARG A 178 1.85 -0.95 19.53
N PRO A 179 1.24 -0.40 20.59
CA PRO A 179 0.12 0.52 20.45
C PRO A 179 0.50 1.73 19.58
N LEU A 180 -0.51 2.29 18.89
CA LEU A 180 -0.31 3.48 18.06
C LEU A 180 0.02 4.68 18.97
N PRO A 181 1.18 5.34 18.81
CA PRO A 181 1.48 6.55 19.57
C PRO A 181 0.49 7.67 19.21
N PRO A 182 -0.02 8.45 20.19
CA PRO A 182 -0.94 9.55 19.91
C PRO A 182 -0.40 10.55 18.87
N GLU A 183 0.89 10.88 18.97
CA GLU A 183 1.56 11.76 18.01
C GLU A 183 1.50 11.20 16.58
N LEU A 184 1.68 9.88 16.41
CA LEU A 184 1.61 9.26 15.08
C LEU A 184 0.19 9.34 14.52
N ALA A 185 -0.83 9.18 15.37
CA ALA A 185 -2.22 9.38 14.95
C ALA A 185 -2.47 10.80 14.42
N ASP A 186 -1.86 11.83 15.03
CA ASP A 186 -1.91 13.20 14.52
C ASP A 186 -1.19 13.34 13.16
N TRP A 187 -0.03 12.70 13.00
CA TRP A 187 0.72 12.73 11.74
C TRP A 187 -0.04 12.08 10.58
N LEU A 188 -0.81 11.02 10.83
CA LEU A 188 -1.64 10.37 9.80
C LEU A 188 -2.74 11.30 9.24
N ARG A 189 -3.12 12.34 10.00
CA ARG A 189 -4.05 13.41 9.58
C ARG A 189 -3.35 14.60 8.94
N SER A 190 -2.02 14.64 8.94
CA SER A 190 -1.25 15.77 8.44
C SER A 190 -0.99 15.65 6.93
N PRO A 191 -1.15 16.75 6.15
CA PRO A 191 -0.76 16.78 4.74
C PRO A 191 0.77 16.90 4.54
N ARG A 192 1.58 16.74 5.59
CA ARG A 192 3.04 16.83 5.54
C ARG A 192 3.67 15.47 5.19
N TYR A 193 3.36 14.96 4.00
CA TYR A 193 3.62 13.57 3.65
C TYR A 193 5.06 13.08 3.84
N PRO A 194 6.13 13.82 3.47
CA PRO A 194 7.50 13.35 3.72
C PRO A 194 7.82 13.16 5.21
N LEU A 195 7.35 14.07 6.07
CA LEU A 195 7.52 13.98 7.52
C LEU A 195 6.68 12.84 8.08
N THR A 196 5.41 12.74 7.68
CA THR A 196 4.51 11.65 8.08
C THR A 196 5.09 10.28 7.70
N ALA A 197 5.60 10.13 6.47
CA ALA A 197 6.20 8.89 5.99
C ALA A 197 7.46 8.50 6.80
N ALA A 198 8.34 9.46 7.10
CA ALA A 198 9.50 9.21 7.95
C ALA A 198 9.12 8.75 9.37
N ARG A 199 8.05 9.32 9.95
CA ARG A 199 7.53 8.91 11.27
C ARG A 199 6.91 7.52 11.22
N ILE A 200 6.14 7.20 10.18
CA ILE A 200 5.56 5.87 9.96
C ILE A 200 6.66 4.82 9.87
N VAL A 201 7.66 5.03 9.01
CA VAL A 201 8.73 4.06 8.80
C VAL A 201 9.56 3.85 10.07
N ARG A 202 9.84 4.92 10.82
CA ARG A 202 10.45 4.80 12.16
C ARG A 202 9.60 3.93 13.08
N PHE A 203 8.28 4.17 13.12
CA PHE A 203 7.37 3.38 13.92
C PHE A 203 7.39 1.90 13.54
N LEU A 204 7.37 1.58 12.24
CA LEU A 204 7.40 0.21 11.70
C LEU A 204 8.76 -0.48 11.88
N SER A 205 9.86 0.26 11.92
CA SER A 205 11.20 -0.32 12.15
C SER A 205 11.39 -0.86 13.57
N GLU A 206 10.59 -0.36 14.51
CA GLU A 206 10.64 -0.68 15.94
C GLU A 206 9.57 -1.71 16.36
N THR A 207 8.85 -2.32 15.39
CA THR A 207 7.86 -3.41 15.58
C THR A 207 8.37 -4.77 15.13
#